data_AF-A0A0Q6M6P8-F1
#
_entry.id   AF-A0A0Q6M6P8-F1
#
_cell.length_a   1.000
_cell.length_b   1.000
_cell.length_c   1.000
_cell.angle_alpha   90.00
_cell.angle_beta   90.00
_cell.angle_gamma   90.00
#
_symmetry.space_group_name_H-M   'P 1'
#
loop_
_entity.id
_entity.type
_entity.pdbx_description
1 polymer ?
#
loop_
_entity_poly.entity_id
_entity_poly.type
_entity_poly.pdbx_seq_one_letter_code
_entity_poly.pdbx_strand_id
1 'polypeptide(L)'
;MRHLKRTPLLSCGLATVFAALALEATAQVPAHMPDPEKADEQAKRLAMSPFRRILEAGRVEVKLRRETEAPAPAVPAPRRVTAAAPPAPKPHLSRAAPAEAPASAPAPAPLLALAPASTAPAVSPLPVTVAAGERLWTAFNATTAAVEGGTIEGLVYAEKPGDAALGDITVRNSGVLNVTGQFTARGGSQWAGVGIVLVAPGTVVATEYKALRIHLAGHTVSKLRLRLVGDNPAVQQRGCYPILMLPVKPQVTEYRIEFSQFAAPEYCGADGVDVKSTLGALTAIEIADAPEPVADRTVSFNVGTLSLLK
;
A
#
# COMPACT_ATOMS: atom_id res chain seq x y z
N MET A 1 16.63 56.35 50.28
CA MET A 1 15.63 55.30 50.60
C MET A 1 15.58 54.28 49.46
N ARG A 2 15.45 52.99 49.82
CA ARG A 2 15.10 51.80 48.99
C ARG A 2 16.22 51.09 48.21
N HIS A 3 16.98 50.33 49.00
CA HIS A 3 17.30 48.89 48.89
C HIS A 3 17.46 48.21 47.51
N LEU A 4 18.72 47.87 47.21
CA LEU A 4 19.12 46.65 46.51
C LEU A 4 19.06 45.45 47.48
N LYS A 5 18.58 44.29 47.00
CA LYS A 5 18.88 42.98 47.59
C LYS A 5 19.58 42.10 46.56
N ARG A 6 20.89 41.89 46.78
CA ARG A 6 21.67 40.75 46.30
C ARG A 6 21.53 39.61 47.33
N THR A 7 21.41 38.37 46.86
CA THR A 7 21.45 37.17 47.72
C THR A 7 22.54 36.24 47.17
N PRO A 8 23.37 35.61 48.03
CA PRO A 8 24.68 35.10 47.63
C PRO A 8 24.69 33.61 47.27
N LEU A 9 25.76 33.24 46.57
CA LEU A 9 26.30 31.88 46.37
C LEU A 9 26.57 31.19 47.72
N LEU A 10 26.24 29.90 47.81
CA LEU A 10 26.86 28.97 48.75
C LEU A 10 27.39 27.75 48.00
N SER A 11 28.60 27.39 48.37
CA SER A 11 29.53 26.40 47.83
C SER A 11 29.49 25.07 48.61
N CYS A 12 30.23 24.08 48.09
CA CYS A 12 30.59 22.78 48.68
C CYS A 12 29.45 21.75 48.74
N GLY A 13 29.60 20.51 48.30
CA GLY A 13 30.77 19.70 47.99
C GLY A 13 30.54 18.30 48.56
N LEU A 14 30.56 17.26 47.73
CA LEU A 14 30.70 15.85 48.13
C LEU A 14 30.98 14.99 46.88
N ALA A 15 32.26 14.73 46.63
CA ALA A 15 32.70 13.43 46.13
C ALA A 15 32.50 12.43 47.29
N THR A 16 32.20 11.15 47.13
CA THR A 16 33.10 10.11 46.62
C THR A 16 32.38 8.75 46.74
N VAL A 17 32.78 7.78 45.91
CA VAL A 17 32.65 6.30 46.07
C VAL A 17 31.26 5.67 45.93
N PHE A 18 31.02 4.96 44.83
CA PHE A 18 30.72 3.52 44.89
C PHE A 18 31.24 2.82 43.63
N ALA A 19 32.21 1.94 43.87
CA ALA A 19 32.72 0.96 42.93
C ALA A 19 31.81 -0.28 42.91
N ALA A 20 31.86 -0.98 41.77
CA ALA A 20 31.61 -2.41 41.62
C ALA A 20 30.22 -2.96 42.01
N LEU A 21 29.35 -3.10 41.00
CA LEU A 21 28.45 -4.25 40.88
C LEU A 21 28.48 -4.75 39.43
N ALA A 22 29.33 -5.75 39.21
CA ALA A 22 29.13 -6.73 38.15
C ALA A 22 28.40 -7.90 38.80
N LEU A 23 27.19 -8.24 38.36
CA LEU A 23 26.62 -9.60 38.29
C LEU A 23 25.14 -9.53 37.85
N GLU A 24 24.79 -10.48 36.98
CA GLU A 24 23.43 -10.98 36.68
C GLU A 24 22.55 -10.17 35.73
N ALA A 25 22.87 -10.27 34.43
CA ALA A 25 21.86 -10.31 33.39
C ALA A 25 21.07 -11.63 33.50
N THR A 26 20.01 -11.64 34.32
CA THR A 26 18.97 -12.67 34.22
C THR A 26 18.07 -12.30 33.06
N ALA A 27 18.01 -13.20 32.06
CA ALA A 27 17.01 -13.13 31.00
C ALA A 27 15.62 -13.16 31.64
N GLN A 28 14.91 -12.04 31.62
CA GLN A 28 13.48 -12.01 31.87
C GLN A 28 12.79 -12.78 30.74
N VAL A 29 12.52 -14.05 31.01
CA VAL A 29 11.58 -14.88 30.25
C VAL A 29 10.21 -14.18 30.35
N PRO A 30 9.56 -13.83 29.23
CA PRO A 30 8.19 -13.31 29.26
C PRO A 30 7.27 -14.33 29.95
N ALA A 31 6.73 -13.96 31.11
CA ALA A 31 5.88 -14.80 31.95
C ALA A 31 4.46 -15.01 31.38
N HIS A 32 4.32 -15.04 30.06
CA HIS A 32 3.06 -15.42 29.44
C HIS A 32 3.31 -16.10 28.09
N MET A 33 3.80 -17.35 28.15
CA MET A 33 3.55 -18.26 27.05
C MET A 33 2.05 -18.55 27.00
N PRO A 34 1.41 -18.45 25.82
CA PRO A 34 0.04 -18.89 25.66
C PRO A 34 -0.04 -20.38 26.02
N ASP A 35 -1.10 -20.70 26.77
CA ASP A 35 -1.45 -22.06 27.16
C ASP A 35 -1.38 -22.99 25.93
N PRO A 36 -0.58 -24.07 25.96
CA PRO A 36 -0.39 -24.95 24.80
C PRO A 36 -1.72 -25.55 24.30
N GLU A 37 -2.74 -25.66 25.15
CA GLU A 37 -4.08 -26.10 24.73
C GLU A 37 -4.81 -25.05 23.88
N LYS A 38 -4.58 -23.75 24.13
CA LYS A 38 -5.15 -22.66 23.32
C LYS A 38 -4.44 -22.48 21.99
N ALA A 39 -3.15 -22.80 21.92
CA ALA A 39 -2.41 -22.81 20.65
C ALA A 39 -2.98 -23.87 19.69
N ASP A 40 -3.38 -25.03 20.23
CA ASP A 40 -3.99 -26.11 19.44
C ASP A 40 -5.42 -25.78 18.98
N GLU A 41 -6.22 -25.08 19.81
CA GLU A 41 -7.51 -24.54 19.37
C GLU A 41 -7.36 -23.47 18.28
N GLN A 42 -6.38 -22.58 18.39
CA GLN A 42 -6.13 -21.56 17.38
C GLN A 42 -5.64 -22.18 16.07
N ALA A 43 -4.80 -23.22 16.13
CA ALA A 43 -4.40 -24.01 14.97
C ALA A 43 -5.59 -24.75 14.34
N LYS A 44 -6.50 -25.33 15.14
CA LYS A 44 -7.75 -25.95 14.65
C LYS A 44 -8.70 -24.94 14.01
N ARG A 45 -8.84 -23.74 14.58
CA ARG A 45 -9.64 -22.64 13.99
C ARG A 45 -9.05 -22.16 12.66
N LEU A 46 -7.72 -22.04 12.57
CA LEU A 46 -7.05 -21.70 11.31
C LEU A 46 -7.14 -22.83 10.28
N ALA A 47 -7.16 -24.10 10.71
CA ALA A 47 -7.36 -25.25 9.83
C ALA A 47 -8.80 -25.34 9.28
N MET A 48 -9.80 -24.84 10.01
CA MET A 48 -11.20 -24.73 9.56
C MET A 48 -11.52 -23.42 8.84
N SER A 49 -10.54 -22.53 8.66
CA SER A 49 -10.71 -21.27 7.95
C SER A 49 -11.11 -21.49 6.48
N PRO A 50 -12.13 -20.79 5.96
CA PRO A 50 -12.58 -20.91 4.57
C PRO A 50 -11.48 -20.56 3.55
N PHE A 51 -10.45 -19.81 3.95
CA PHE A 51 -9.29 -19.48 3.11
C PHE A 51 -8.46 -20.70 2.71
N ARG A 52 -8.39 -21.75 3.54
CA ARG A 52 -7.67 -22.98 3.17
C ARG A 52 -8.43 -23.80 2.13
N ARG A 53 -9.77 -23.80 2.17
CA ARG A 53 -10.61 -24.45 1.14
C ARG A 53 -10.43 -23.82 -0.24
N ILE A 54 -10.23 -22.50 -0.31
CA ILE A 54 -10.01 -21.79 -1.58
C ILE A 54 -8.62 -22.15 -2.15
N LEU A 55 -7.60 -22.25 -1.31
CA LEU A 55 -6.24 -22.64 -1.75
C LEU A 55 -6.13 -24.12 -2.15
N GLU A 56 -6.86 -25.02 -1.49
CA GLU A 56 -6.86 -26.44 -1.86
C GLU A 56 -7.74 -26.73 -3.09
N ALA A 57 -8.89 -26.05 -3.25
CA ALA A 57 -9.72 -26.17 -4.45
C ALA A 57 -8.96 -25.74 -5.73
N GLY A 58 -8.18 -24.65 -5.65
CA GLY A 58 -7.32 -24.22 -6.75
C GLY A 58 -6.16 -25.18 -7.06
N ARG A 59 -5.69 -25.95 -6.08
CA ARG A 59 -4.61 -26.94 -6.27
C ARG A 59 -5.11 -28.24 -6.88
N VAL A 60 -6.37 -28.60 -6.66
CA VAL A 60 -7.01 -29.81 -7.21
C VAL A 60 -7.41 -29.60 -8.68
N GLU A 61 -7.90 -28.42 -9.07
CA GLU A 61 -8.24 -28.12 -10.48
C GLU A 61 -7.02 -28.15 -11.40
N VAL A 62 -5.85 -27.69 -10.94
CA VAL A 62 -4.61 -27.72 -11.73
C VAL A 62 -4.10 -29.15 -11.94
N LYS A 63 -4.43 -30.08 -11.03
CA LYS A 63 -4.03 -31.49 -11.17
C LYS A 63 -5.00 -32.28 -12.06
N LEU A 64 -6.30 -32.03 -11.98
CA LEU A 64 -7.30 -32.70 -12.85
C LEU A 64 -7.21 -32.27 -14.32
N ARG A 65 -6.82 -31.02 -14.60
CA ARG A 65 -6.63 -30.57 -16.00
C ARG A 65 -5.42 -31.18 -16.70
N ARG A 66 -4.48 -31.78 -15.95
CA ARG A 66 -3.26 -32.38 -16.51
C ARG A 66 -3.38 -33.88 -16.79
N GLU A 67 -4.42 -34.55 -16.30
CA GLU A 67 -4.67 -35.99 -16.53
C GLU A 67 -5.82 -36.29 -17.49
N THR A 68 -6.59 -35.28 -17.94
CA THR A 68 -7.74 -35.48 -18.85
C THR A 68 -7.50 -34.98 -20.28
N GLU A 69 -6.24 -34.94 -20.72
CA GLU A 69 -5.90 -34.70 -22.14
C GLU A 69 -5.71 -36.05 -22.84
N ALA A 70 -6.84 -36.65 -23.23
CA ALA A 70 -6.86 -37.77 -24.15
C ALA A 70 -6.50 -37.29 -25.58
N PRO A 71 -5.77 -38.08 -26.37
CA PRO A 71 -5.35 -37.69 -27.72
C PRO A 71 -6.56 -37.49 -28.64
N ALA A 72 -6.66 -36.30 -29.22
CA ALA A 72 -7.68 -35.97 -30.21
C ALA A 72 -7.55 -36.86 -31.48
N PRO A 73 -8.67 -37.26 -32.11
CA PRO A 73 -8.63 -38.00 -33.36
C PRO A 73 -8.10 -37.15 -34.53
N ALA A 74 -7.32 -37.80 -35.39
CA ALA A 74 -6.71 -37.21 -36.58
C ALA A 74 -7.75 -36.56 -37.49
N VAL A 75 -7.65 -35.24 -37.64
CA VAL A 75 -8.42 -34.45 -38.61
C VAL A 75 -7.78 -34.63 -40.00
N PRO A 76 -8.56 -34.98 -41.05
CA PRO A 76 -8.03 -35.12 -42.40
C PRO A 76 -7.58 -33.77 -42.98
N ALA A 77 -6.50 -33.83 -43.76
CA ALA A 77 -5.78 -32.69 -44.30
C ALA A 77 -6.66 -31.73 -45.13
N PRO A 78 -6.54 -30.41 -44.94
CA PRO A 78 -7.20 -29.43 -45.80
C PRO A 78 -6.57 -29.39 -47.19
N ARG A 79 -7.43 -29.40 -48.22
CA ARG A 79 -7.06 -29.20 -49.62
C ARG A 79 -6.35 -27.85 -49.80
N ARG A 80 -5.18 -27.93 -50.42
CA ARG A 80 -4.30 -26.83 -50.80
C ARG A 80 -4.98 -25.95 -51.86
N VAL A 81 -5.41 -24.75 -51.48
CA VAL A 81 -5.72 -23.67 -52.44
C VAL A 81 -4.47 -22.80 -52.54
N THR A 82 -3.84 -22.83 -53.71
CA THR A 82 -2.69 -21.99 -54.08
C THR A 82 -3.13 -20.53 -54.21
N ALA A 83 -2.84 -19.73 -53.19
CA ALA A 83 -2.82 -18.27 -53.28
C ALA A 83 -1.36 -17.82 -53.50
N ALA A 84 -1.18 -16.88 -54.44
CA ALA A 84 0.10 -16.36 -54.88
C ALA A 84 0.87 -15.67 -53.74
N ALA A 85 2.17 -15.98 -53.67
CA ALA A 85 3.08 -15.50 -52.64
C ALA A 85 3.44 -14.02 -52.85
N PRO A 86 3.44 -13.18 -51.79
CA PRO A 86 4.12 -11.88 -51.82
C PRO A 86 5.65 -12.05 -51.76
N PRO A 87 6.42 -11.10 -52.34
CA PRO A 87 7.87 -11.21 -52.47
C PRO A 87 8.58 -11.16 -51.11
N ALA A 88 9.59 -12.04 -50.96
CA ALA A 88 10.40 -12.21 -49.77
C ALA A 88 11.21 -10.95 -49.40
N PRO A 89 11.30 -10.58 -48.12
CA PRO A 89 12.25 -9.58 -47.64
C PRO A 89 13.69 -10.13 -47.71
N LYS A 90 14.60 -9.26 -48.16
CA LYS A 90 16.03 -9.53 -48.36
C LYS A 90 16.70 -9.99 -47.05
N PRO A 91 17.61 -10.99 -47.10
CA PRO A 91 18.41 -11.38 -45.95
C PRO A 91 19.41 -10.26 -45.60
N HIS A 92 19.29 -9.72 -44.38
CA HIS A 92 20.32 -8.86 -43.80
C HIS A 92 21.53 -9.74 -43.42
N LEU A 93 22.65 -9.45 -44.07
CA LEU A 93 23.98 -9.99 -43.76
C LEU A 93 24.36 -9.70 -42.31
N SER A 94 24.62 -10.77 -41.55
CA SER A 94 25.23 -10.73 -40.22
C SER A 94 26.59 -10.01 -40.29
N ARG A 95 26.68 -8.86 -39.61
CA ARG A 95 27.92 -8.11 -39.43
C ARG A 95 28.75 -8.79 -38.33
N ALA A 96 30.00 -9.11 -38.68
CA ALA A 96 30.99 -9.72 -37.80
C ALA A 96 31.27 -8.90 -36.53
N ALA A 97 31.46 -9.63 -35.43
CA ALA A 97 31.87 -9.12 -34.13
C ALA A 97 33.29 -8.53 -34.19
N PRO A 98 33.55 -7.36 -33.58
CA PRO A 98 34.90 -6.90 -33.32
C PRO A 98 35.47 -7.55 -32.06
N ALA A 99 36.77 -7.79 -32.15
CA ALA A 99 37.64 -8.47 -31.21
C ALA A 99 37.64 -7.87 -29.79
N GLU A 100 37.80 -8.81 -28.87
CA GLU A 100 38.11 -8.70 -27.45
C GLU A 100 39.37 -7.85 -27.21
N ALA A 101 39.22 -6.77 -26.44
CA ALA A 101 40.32 -5.94 -25.96
C ALA A 101 40.61 -6.26 -24.49
N PRO A 102 41.89 -6.21 -24.06
CA PRO A 102 42.32 -6.73 -22.76
C PRO A 102 41.81 -5.92 -21.57
N ALA A 103 41.51 -6.66 -20.50
CA ALA A 103 41.06 -6.18 -19.21
C ALA A 103 41.98 -5.10 -18.63
N SER A 104 41.44 -3.89 -18.49
CA SER A 104 42.04 -2.83 -17.69
C SER A 104 41.74 -3.08 -16.21
N ALA A 105 42.78 -3.03 -15.38
CA ALA A 105 42.72 -3.24 -13.94
C ALA A 105 41.78 -2.22 -13.25
N PRO A 106 41.03 -2.61 -12.21
CA PRO A 106 40.17 -1.71 -11.48
C PRO A 106 40.99 -0.69 -10.67
N ALA A 107 40.72 0.59 -10.90
CA ALA A 107 41.25 1.68 -10.09
C ALA A 107 40.73 1.59 -8.63
N PRO A 108 41.56 1.91 -7.62
CA PRO A 108 41.16 1.89 -6.23
C PRO A 108 40.03 2.91 -5.97
N ALA A 109 38.97 2.44 -5.32
CA ALA A 109 37.82 3.25 -4.95
C ALA A 109 38.23 4.41 -4.01
N PRO A 110 37.69 5.63 -4.19
CA PRO A 110 37.88 6.71 -3.22
C PRO A 110 37.19 6.33 -1.91
N LEU A 111 37.97 6.32 -0.82
CA LEU A 111 37.46 6.23 0.55
C LEU A 111 36.47 7.37 0.78
N LEU A 112 35.18 7.04 0.81
CA LEU A 112 34.12 7.94 1.24
C LEU A 112 34.34 8.26 2.72
N ALA A 113 34.75 9.51 2.98
CA ALA A 113 34.80 10.06 4.32
C ALA A 113 33.41 10.00 4.95
N LEU A 114 33.31 9.32 6.09
CA LEU A 114 32.13 9.27 6.95
C LEU A 114 31.75 10.70 7.36
N ALA A 115 30.63 11.19 6.83
CA ALA A 115 30.02 12.42 7.31
C ALA A 115 29.54 12.21 8.76
N PRO A 116 29.75 13.17 9.67
CA PRO A 116 29.34 13.05 11.06
C PRO A 116 27.81 12.91 11.16
N ALA A 117 27.36 12.06 12.10
CA ALA A 117 25.96 11.86 12.42
C ALA A 117 25.31 13.21 12.76
N SER A 118 24.36 13.63 11.93
CA SER A 118 23.57 14.84 12.18
C SER A 118 22.60 14.56 13.32
N THR A 119 22.91 15.08 14.51
CA THR A 119 22.01 15.19 15.65
C THR A 119 21.04 16.34 15.43
N ALA A 120 20.17 16.21 14.43
CA ALA A 120 19.04 17.11 14.29
C ALA A 120 18.03 16.83 15.43
N PRO A 121 17.60 17.85 16.20
CA PRO A 121 16.65 17.67 17.28
C PRO A 121 15.32 17.14 16.73
N ALA A 122 14.71 16.20 17.48
CA ALA A 122 13.38 15.68 17.18
C ALA A 122 12.37 16.84 17.17
N VAL A 123 11.88 17.18 15.98
CA VAL A 123 10.82 18.17 15.81
C VAL A 123 9.51 17.53 16.27
N SER A 124 8.96 18.00 17.39
CA SER A 124 7.61 17.62 17.80
C SER A 124 6.62 18.01 16.69
N PRO A 125 5.78 17.07 16.21
CA PRO A 125 4.80 17.39 15.18
C PRO A 125 3.83 18.46 15.69
N LEU A 126 3.55 19.48 14.87
CA LEU A 126 2.56 20.48 15.21
C LEU A 126 1.17 19.82 15.34
N PRO A 127 0.34 20.25 16.31
CA PRO A 127 -1.03 19.78 16.40
C PRO A 127 -1.82 20.14 15.14
N VAL A 128 -2.46 19.14 14.52
CA VAL A 128 -3.34 19.34 13.37
C VAL A 128 -4.58 20.08 13.87
N THR A 129 -4.75 21.34 13.47
CA THR A 129 -5.92 22.15 13.84
C THR A 129 -7.00 21.94 12.80
N VAL A 130 -8.11 21.31 13.20
CA VAL A 130 -9.29 21.07 12.33
C VAL A 130 -10.18 22.32 12.37
N ALA A 131 -10.57 22.84 11.20
CA ALA A 131 -11.44 24.01 11.14
C ALA A 131 -12.88 23.68 11.59
N ALA A 132 -13.63 24.69 12.04
CA ALA A 132 -15.04 24.51 12.39
C ALA A 132 -15.83 24.01 11.16
N GLY A 133 -16.53 22.88 11.29
CA GLY A 133 -17.28 22.25 10.18
C GLY A 133 -16.52 21.19 9.39
N GLU A 134 -15.30 20.84 9.83
CA GLU A 134 -14.52 19.74 9.28
C GLU A 134 -14.47 18.57 10.28
N ARG A 135 -14.50 17.35 9.75
CA ARG A 135 -14.22 16.14 10.52
C ARG A 135 -12.95 15.48 10.00
N LEU A 136 -11.93 15.35 10.84
CA LEU A 136 -10.74 14.59 10.49
C LEU A 136 -11.14 13.12 10.27
N TRP A 137 -10.77 12.56 9.12
CA TRP A 137 -10.93 11.14 8.81
C TRP A 137 -9.68 10.37 9.19
N THR A 138 -8.52 10.86 8.75
CA THR A 138 -7.24 10.26 9.08
C THR A 138 -6.12 11.29 9.08
N ALA A 139 -5.18 11.10 9.99
CA ALA A 139 -3.86 11.73 9.98
C ALA A 139 -2.83 10.66 10.38
N PHE A 140 -1.61 10.78 9.90
CA PHE A 140 -0.57 9.77 10.13
C PHE A 140 0.46 10.28 11.14
N ASN A 141 0.79 9.45 12.13
CA ASN A 141 1.94 9.65 13.00
C ASN A 141 3.12 8.78 12.56
N ALA A 142 4.33 9.12 13.02
CA ALA A 142 5.58 8.49 12.54
C ALA A 142 5.68 6.98 12.77
N THR A 143 4.78 6.36 13.54
CA THR A 143 5.00 5.02 14.10
C THR A 143 4.07 3.91 13.64
N THR A 144 2.91 4.19 13.00
CA THR A 144 2.03 3.26 12.21
C THR A 144 0.53 3.53 12.34
N ALA A 145 0.07 4.45 13.20
CA ALA A 145 -1.36 4.58 13.52
C ALA A 145 -2.01 5.82 12.90
N ALA A 146 -3.25 5.64 12.42
CA ALA A 146 -4.15 6.76 12.20
C ALA A 146 -4.47 7.43 13.54
N VAL A 147 -4.36 8.76 13.61
CA VAL A 147 -4.51 9.53 14.86
C VAL A 147 -5.90 9.36 15.51
N GLU A 148 -6.94 9.05 14.73
CA GLU A 148 -8.33 8.88 15.19
C GLU A 148 -8.69 7.41 15.54
N GLY A 149 -7.70 6.54 15.77
CA GLY A 149 -7.95 5.15 16.17
C GLY A 149 -8.41 4.20 15.05
N GLY A 150 -8.39 4.66 13.80
CA GLY A 150 -8.58 3.81 12.62
C GLY A 150 -7.36 2.93 12.29
N THR A 151 -7.50 2.06 11.30
CA THR A 151 -6.43 1.20 10.79
C THR A 151 -6.08 1.50 9.34
N ILE A 152 -4.86 1.17 8.97
CA ILE A 152 -4.36 1.25 7.59
C ILE A 152 -4.13 -0.19 7.14
N GLU A 153 -4.85 -0.61 6.10
CA GLU A 153 -4.68 -1.93 5.50
C GLU A 153 -4.07 -1.80 4.11
N GLY A 154 -3.19 -2.73 3.75
CA GLY A 154 -2.67 -2.83 2.39
C GLY A 154 -3.72 -3.41 1.45
N LEU A 155 -3.80 -2.88 0.22
CA LEU A 155 -4.69 -3.36 -0.83
C LEU A 155 -3.86 -3.88 -2.00
N VAL A 156 -4.15 -5.11 -2.45
CA VAL A 156 -3.62 -5.69 -3.69
C VAL A 156 -4.75 -6.42 -4.38
N TYR A 157 -4.91 -6.20 -5.68
CA TYR A 157 -5.83 -6.96 -6.53
C TYR A 157 -5.22 -7.15 -7.91
N ALA A 158 -5.47 -8.31 -8.51
CA ALA A 158 -5.07 -8.62 -9.87
C ALA A 158 -5.99 -9.70 -10.44
N GLU A 159 -6.21 -9.69 -11.75
CA GLU A 159 -6.94 -10.74 -12.43
C GLU A 159 -6.28 -12.11 -12.22
N LYS A 160 -4.94 -12.12 -12.30
CA LYS A 160 -4.12 -13.32 -12.12
C LYS A 160 -3.23 -13.13 -10.89
N PRO A 161 -3.20 -14.12 -9.97
CA PRO A 161 -2.36 -14.03 -8.78
C PRO A 161 -0.88 -13.82 -9.14
N GLY A 162 -0.23 -12.88 -8.45
CA GLY A 162 1.20 -12.58 -8.62
C GLY A 162 1.53 -11.44 -9.59
N ASP A 163 0.55 -10.93 -10.36
CA ASP A 163 0.77 -9.81 -11.28
C ASP A 163 0.82 -8.44 -10.58
N ALA A 164 0.47 -8.37 -9.29
CA ALA A 164 0.65 -7.21 -8.44
C ALA A 164 1.21 -7.61 -7.08
N ALA A 165 2.09 -6.76 -6.55
CA ALA A 165 2.66 -6.89 -5.22
C ALA A 165 2.69 -5.53 -4.54
N LEU A 166 2.18 -5.46 -3.30
CA LEU A 166 2.36 -4.30 -2.44
C LEU A 166 3.79 -4.30 -1.91
N GLY A 167 4.45 -3.15 -2.01
CA GLY A 167 5.75 -2.91 -1.39
C GLY A 167 5.56 -2.36 0.03
N ASP A 168 6.50 -1.53 0.45
CA ASP A 168 6.45 -0.93 1.78
C ASP A 168 5.37 0.15 1.86
N ILE A 169 4.69 0.18 3.01
CA ILE A 169 3.87 1.30 3.48
C ILE A 169 4.66 1.98 4.60
N THR A 170 5.14 3.20 4.34
CA THR A 170 6.03 3.92 5.26
C THR A 170 5.46 5.30 5.60
N VAL A 171 5.51 5.70 6.87
CA VAL A 171 5.16 7.08 7.26
C VAL A 171 6.42 7.93 7.27
N ARG A 172 6.42 9.04 6.54
CA ARG A 172 7.49 10.04 6.57
C ARG A 172 7.29 11.00 7.75
N ASN A 173 8.38 11.62 8.21
CA ASN A 173 8.40 12.57 9.34
C ASN A 173 7.39 13.74 9.22
N SER A 174 6.85 13.99 8.02
CA SER A 174 5.84 15.00 7.74
C SER A 174 4.39 14.52 7.93
N GLY A 175 4.16 13.33 8.48
CA GLY A 175 2.81 12.76 8.59
C GLY A 175 2.21 12.39 7.23
N VAL A 176 3.06 12.02 6.27
CA VAL A 176 2.67 11.60 4.92
C VAL A 176 3.04 10.13 4.75
N LEU A 177 2.04 9.32 4.44
CA LEU A 177 2.19 7.91 4.10
C LEU A 177 2.71 7.79 2.67
N ASN A 178 3.76 7.00 2.46
CA ASN A 178 4.26 6.60 1.15
C ASN A 178 3.90 5.13 0.92
N VAL A 179 3.17 4.88 -0.16
CA VAL A 179 2.72 3.56 -0.58
C VAL A 179 3.50 3.19 -1.82
N THR A 180 4.12 2.01 -1.82
CA THR A 180 4.84 1.49 -2.98
C THR A 180 4.28 0.15 -3.43
N GLY A 181 4.53 -0.21 -4.69
CA GLY A 181 4.18 -1.52 -5.21
C GLY A 181 4.80 -1.78 -6.57
N GLN A 182 4.56 -2.99 -7.06
CA GLN A 182 5.10 -3.47 -8.33
C GLN A 182 4.02 -4.24 -9.08
N PHE A 183 4.02 -4.07 -10.39
CA PHE A 183 3.26 -4.88 -11.32
C PHE A 183 4.20 -5.73 -12.16
N THR A 184 3.79 -6.98 -12.42
CA THR A 184 4.46 -7.86 -13.36
C THR A 184 3.45 -8.35 -14.39
N ALA A 185 3.80 -8.28 -15.67
CA ALA A 185 2.95 -8.69 -16.77
C ALA A 185 3.05 -10.19 -17.07
N ARG A 186 3.66 -10.99 -16.17
CA ARG A 186 3.97 -12.41 -16.42
C ARG A 186 2.72 -13.27 -16.52
N GLY A 187 1.72 -13.04 -15.68
CA GLY A 187 0.43 -13.72 -15.76
C GLY A 187 -0.39 -13.19 -16.94
N GLY A 188 -0.20 -11.94 -17.34
CA GLY A 188 -0.96 -11.28 -18.41
C GLY A 188 -2.35 -10.85 -17.94
N SER A 189 -2.46 -10.37 -16.70
CA SER A 189 -3.67 -9.71 -16.20
C SER A 189 -4.04 -8.50 -17.06
N GLN A 190 -5.32 -8.31 -17.34
CA GLN A 190 -5.82 -7.10 -18.00
C GLN A 190 -6.02 -5.95 -17.01
N TRP A 191 -6.14 -6.29 -15.73
CA TRP A 191 -6.30 -5.33 -14.65
C TRP A 191 -5.56 -5.81 -13.40
N ALA A 192 -4.98 -4.85 -12.69
CA ALA A 192 -4.45 -5.02 -11.36
C ALA A 192 -4.38 -3.65 -10.67
N GLY A 193 -4.20 -3.67 -9.36
CA GLY A 193 -3.90 -2.47 -8.60
C GLY A 193 -3.33 -2.77 -7.23
N VAL A 194 -2.68 -1.76 -6.67
CA VAL A 194 -2.16 -1.73 -5.31
C VAL A 194 -2.57 -0.43 -4.64
N GLY A 195 -2.72 -0.47 -3.33
CA GLY A 195 -3.05 0.72 -2.58
C GLY A 195 -3.20 0.46 -1.09
N ILE A 196 -4.05 1.27 -0.48
CA ILE A 196 -4.38 1.20 0.94
C ILE A 196 -5.88 1.35 1.16
N VAL A 197 -6.33 0.84 2.29
CA VAL A 197 -7.67 1.06 2.83
C VAL A 197 -7.53 1.75 4.18
N LEU A 198 -8.15 2.92 4.30
CA LEU A 198 -8.17 3.72 5.52
C LEU A 198 -9.48 3.43 6.25
N VAL A 199 -9.44 2.50 7.19
CA VAL A 199 -10.61 1.98 7.92
C VAL A 199 -10.85 2.85 9.15
N ALA A 200 -12.09 3.32 9.31
CA ALA A 200 -12.51 4.02 10.51
C ALA A 200 -12.64 3.05 11.71
N PRO A 201 -12.49 3.52 12.96
CA PRO A 201 -12.70 2.67 14.15
C PRO A 201 -14.14 2.12 14.29
N GLY A 202 -15.08 2.65 13.50
CA GLY A 202 -16.45 2.18 13.40
C GLY A 202 -17.19 2.92 12.27
N THR A 203 -18.45 2.55 12.05
CA THR A 203 -19.29 3.15 11.01
C THR A 203 -19.51 4.65 11.26
N VAL A 204 -19.34 5.47 10.23
CA VAL A 204 -19.51 6.93 10.26
C VAL A 204 -20.69 7.34 9.39
N VAL A 205 -21.65 8.06 9.97
CA VAL A 205 -22.68 8.76 9.20
C VAL A 205 -22.10 10.07 8.68
N ALA A 206 -21.82 10.12 7.38
CA ALA A 206 -21.15 11.22 6.68
C ALA A 206 -22.08 11.99 5.72
N THR A 207 -23.41 11.82 5.82
CA THR A 207 -24.39 12.44 4.92
C THR A 207 -24.49 13.96 5.02
N GLU A 208 -24.00 14.55 6.11
CA GLU A 208 -23.96 16.02 6.29
C GLU A 208 -22.76 16.68 5.59
N TYR A 209 -21.77 15.89 5.14
CA TYR A 209 -20.58 16.39 4.48
C TYR A 209 -20.78 16.39 2.96
N LYS A 210 -20.21 17.39 2.28
CA LYS A 210 -20.32 17.58 0.83
C LYS A 210 -19.04 17.23 0.09
N ALA A 211 -17.89 17.31 0.77
CA ALA A 211 -16.61 17.09 0.14
C ALA A 211 -15.61 16.32 1.01
N LEU A 212 -14.66 15.67 0.36
CA LEU A 212 -13.45 15.11 0.92
C LEU A 212 -12.28 16.08 0.64
N ARG A 213 -11.57 16.47 1.69
CA ARG A 213 -10.24 17.10 1.60
C ARG A 213 -9.18 16.04 1.78
N ILE A 214 -8.24 15.95 0.85
CA ILE A 214 -7.19 14.95 0.88
C ILE A 214 -5.88 15.48 0.31
N HIS A 215 -4.76 15.15 0.94
CA HIS A 215 -3.43 15.42 0.41
C HIS A 215 -2.89 14.21 -0.35
N LEU A 216 -2.59 14.36 -1.65
CA LEU A 216 -2.10 13.27 -2.49
C LEU A 216 -0.90 13.70 -3.33
N ALA A 217 -0.04 12.74 -3.66
CA ALA A 217 0.97 12.88 -4.70
C ALA A 217 1.14 11.56 -5.44
N GLY A 218 1.29 11.58 -6.76
CA GLY A 218 1.63 10.40 -7.55
C GLY A 218 3.03 10.51 -8.13
N HIS A 219 4.01 9.85 -7.52
CA HIS A 219 5.41 9.96 -7.97
C HIS A 219 5.63 9.21 -9.29
N THR A 220 5.07 8.02 -9.40
CA THR A 220 5.14 7.20 -10.62
C THR A 220 3.75 6.86 -11.17
N VAL A 221 2.70 7.44 -10.57
CA VAL A 221 1.31 7.31 -11.02
C VAL A 221 0.74 8.70 -11.33
N SER A 222 -0.02 8.82 -12.40
CA SER A 222 -0.67 10.08 -12.79
C SER A 222 -2.14 10.15 -12.37
N LYS A 223 -2.71 9.02 -11.92
CA LYS A 223 -4.11 8.87 -11.55
C LYS A 223 -4.28 7.90 -10.39
N LEU A 224 -5.12 8.26 -9.43
CA LEU A 224 -5.52 7.40 -8.31
C LEU A 224 -7.01 7.10 -8.38
N ARG A 225 -7.38 5.88 -8.00
CA ARG A 225 -8.76 5.45 -7.76
C ARG A 225 -9.08 5.63 -6.29
N LEU A 226 -10.05 6.49 -5.99
CA LEU A 226 -10.61 6.63 -4.66
C LEU A 226 -11.92 5.85 -4.61
N ARG A 227 -12.18 5.09 -3.55
CA ARG A 227 -13.46 4.42 -3.30
C ARG A 227 -13.96 4.75 -1.90
N LEU A 228 -15.24 5.09 -1.79
CA LEU A 228 -15.92 5.20 -0.51
C LEU A 228 -16.50 3.85 -0.16
N VAL A 229 -16.25 3.28 1.02
CA VAL A 229 -16.69 1.93 1.37
C VAL A 229 -17.70 2.01 2.51
N GLY A 230 -18.86 1.39 2.32
CA GLY A 230 -19.90 1.25 3.34
C GLY A 230 -19.74 -0.03 4.18
N ASP A 231 -20.75 -0.32 5.00
CA ASP A 231 -20.74 -1.46 5.93
C ASP A 231 -21.26 -2.79 5.34
N ASN A 232 -21.81 -2.78 4.13
CA ASN A 232 -22.33 -3.99 3.48
C ASN A 232 -21.19 -4.85 2.87
N PRO A 233 -20.91 -6.04 3.42
CA PRO A 233 -19.81 -6.89 2.96
C PRO A 233 -20.07 -7.49 1.58
N ALA A 234 -21.33 -7.73 1.21
CA ALA A 234 -21.66 -8.28 -0.10
C ALA A 234 -21.38 -7.27 -1.22
N VAL A 235 -21.63 -5.98 -0.98
CA VAL A 235 -21.28 -4.90 -1.92
C VAL A 235 -19.76 -4.74 -2.01
N GLN A 236 -19.07 -4.80 -0.86
CA GLN A 236 -17.60 -4.71 -0.80
C GLN A 236 -16.94 -5.83 -1.61
N GLN A 237 -17.38 -7.08 -1.44
CA GLN A 237 -16.86 -8.23 -2.18
C GLN A 237 -17.03 -8.12 -3.70
N ARG A 238 -18.10 -7.45 -4.16
CA ARG A 238 -18.32 -7.16 -5.59
C ARG A 238 -17.59 -5.90 -6.07
N GLY A 239 -17.02 -5.11 -5.16
CA GLY A 239 -16.37 -3.84 -5.47
C GLY A 239 -17.33 -2.76 -5.97
N CYS A 240 -18.62 -2.84 -5.63
CA CYS A 240 -19.70 -2.02 -6.22
C CYS A 240 -20.05 -0.75 -5.45
N TYR A 241 -19.12 -0.27 -4.64
CA TYR A 241 -19.22 1.04 -4.03
C TYR A 241 -18.73 2.17 -4.95
N PRO A 242 -19.18 3.43 -4.73
CA PRO A 242 -18.78 4.58 -5.53
C PRO A 242 -17.27 4.80 -5.60
N ILE A 243 -16.79 5.08 -6.81
CA ILE A 243 -15.39 5.40 -7.10
C ILE A 243 -15.24 6.77 -7.76
N LEU A 244 -14.04 7.33 -7.66
CA LEU A 244 -13.58 8.47 -8.43
C LEU A 244 -12.16 8.19 -8.97
N MET A 245 -11.94 8.52 -10.24
CA MET A 245 -10.64 8.45 -10.89
C MET A 245 -9.99 9.83 -10.92
N LEU A 246 -9.14 10.11 -9.94
CA LEU A 246 -8.57 11.44 -9.71
C LEU A 246 -7.17 11.57 -10.35
N PRO A 247 -6.96 12.50 -11.29
CA PRO A 247 -5.62 12.88 -11.73
C PRO A 247 -4.83 13.50 -10.59
N VAL A 248 -3.57 13.08 -10.40
CA VAL A 248 -2.71 13.55 -9.31
C VAL A 248 -1.40 14.12 -9.82
N LYS A 249 -0.90 15.15 -9.13
CA LYS A 249 0.41 15.76 -9.35
C LYS A 249 1.53 14.96 -8.68
N PRO A 250 2.79 15.08 -9.16
CA PRO A 250 3.94 14.46 -8.51
C PRO A 250 4.27 15.01 -7.11
N GLN A 251 3.87 16.25 -6.83
CA GLN A 251 4.06 16.89 -5.52
C GLN A 251 2.81 16.75 -4.67
N VAL A 252 3.00 16.61 -3.35
CA VAL A 252 1.89 16.58 -2.38
C VAL A 252 1.06 17.83 -2.53
N THR A 253 -0.18 17.64 -2.95
CA THR A 253 -1.15 18.69 -3.26
C THR A 253 -2.44 18.40 -2.49
N GLU A 254 -3.08 19.44 -1.98
CA GLU A 254 -4.42 19.35 -1.41
C GLU A 254 -5.45 19.27 -2.55
N TYR A 255 -6.34 18.27 -2.46
CA TYR A 255 -7.49 18.12 -3.33
C TYR A 255 -8.76 18.27 -2.50
N ARG A 256 -9.67 19.10 -2.99
CA ARG A 256 -11.05 19.18 -2.51
C ARG A 256 -11.95 18.49 -3.52
N ILE A 257 -12.60 17.41 -3.09
CA ILE A 257 -13.35 16.51 -3.94
C ILE A 257 -14.79 16.47 -3.47
N GLU A 258 -15.70 16.98 -4.28
CA GLU A 258 -17.13 16.94 -3.96
C GLU A 258 -17.65 15.50 -4.08
N PHE A 259 -18.44 15.02 -3.12
CA PHE A 259 -18.94 13.64 -3.11
C PHE A 259 -19.86 13.34 -4.29
N SER A 260 -20.48 14.34 -4.89
CA SER A 260 -21.26 14.22 -6.12
C SER A 260 -20.44 13.75 -7.34
N GLN A 261 -19.11 13.80 -7.28
CA GLN A 261 -18.22 13.31 -8.35
C GLN A 261 -18.01 11.79 -8.29
N PHE A 262 -18.37 11.14 -7.17
CA PHE A 262 -18.27 9.69 -7.05
C PHE A 262 -19.47 9.02 -7.70
N ALA A 263 -19.21 7.94 -8.44
CA ALA A 263 -20.25 7.13 -9.07
C ALA A 263 -19.94 5.65 -8.89
N ALA A 264 -20.97 4.82 -8.84
CA ALA A 264 -20.77 3.37 -8.88
C ALA A 264 -20.02 2.99 -10.17
N PRO A 265 -19.10 2.02 -10.13
CA PRO A 265 -18.42 1.53 -11.33
C PRO A 265 -19.42 1.02 -12.37
N GLU A 266 -19.17 1.27 -13.65
CA GLU A 266 -20.10 0.90 -14.74
C GLU A 266 -20.41 -0.60 -14.77
N TYR A 267 -19.42 -1.44 -14.45
CA TYR A 267 -19.60 -2.90 -14.42
C TYR A 267 -20.58 -3.39 -13.35
N CYS A 268 -20.96 -2.55 -12.38
CA CYS A 268 -21.92 -2.91 -11.35
C CYS A 268 -23.38 -2.77 -11.81
N GLY A 269 -23.66 -2.01 -12.87
CA GLY A 269 -25.04 -1.81 -13.34
C GLY A 269 -25.99 -1.42 -12.20
N ALA A 270 -27.08 -2.18 -12.03
CA ALA A 270 -28.08 -1.98 -10.98
C ALA A 270 -27.61 -2.37 -9.56
N ASP A 271 -26.53 -3.14 -9.43
CA ASP A 271 -25.97 -3.55 -8.14
C ASP A 271 -25.03 -2.49 -7.53
N GLY A 272 -24.80 -1.39 -8.26
CA GLY A 272 -24.03 -0.25 -7.79
C GLY A 272 -24.73 0.48 -6.64
N VAL A 273 -23.99 0.76 -5.56
CA VAL A 273 -24.51 1.57 -4.45
C VAL A 273 -24.25 3.04 -4.74
N ASP A 274 -25.24 3.90 -4.48
CA ASP A 274 -25.09 5.33 -4.65
C ASP A 274 -24.26 5.98 -3.52
N VAL A 275 -23.74 7.16 -3.77
CA VAL A 275 -22.90 7.89 -2.81
C VAL A 275 -23.65 8.26 -1.53
N LYS A 276 -24.94 8.60 -1.60
CA LYS A 276 -25.71 9.01 -0.42
C LYS A 276 -25.93 7.84 0.52
N SER A 277 -26.29 6.67 -0.01
CA SER A 277 -26.40 5.43 0.75
C SER A 277 -25.08 5.04 1.39
N THR A 278 -23.98 5.12 0.64
CA THR A 278 -22.63 4.81 1.16
C THR A 278 -22.22 5.76 2.29
N LEU A 279 -22.47 7.07 2.15
CA LEU A 279 -22.20 8.06 3.20
C LEU A 279 -23.09 7.88 4.43
N GLY A 280 -24.22 7.17 4.33
CA GLY A 280 -25.05 6.81 5.49
C GLY A 280 -24.38 5.84 6.46
N ALA A 281 -23.42 5.06 5.97
CA ALA A 281 -22.72 4.03 6.75
C ALA A 281 -21.26 3.87 6.30
N LEU A 282 -20.51 4.97 6.20
CA LEU A 282 -19.14 4.98 5.69
C LEU A 282 -18.20 4.28 6.70
N THR A 283 -17.47 3.27 6.26
CA THR A 283 -16.54 2.47 7.09
C THR A 283 -15.09 2.65 6.68
N ALA A 284 -14.82 2.88 5.39
CA ALA A 284 -13.45 3.06 4.91
C ALA A 284 -13.38 3.97 3.67
N ILE A 285 -12.17 4.46 3.40
CA ILE A 285 -11.81 5.10 2.14
C ILE A 285 -10.64 4.32 1.55
N GLU A 286 -10.83 3.72 0.37
CA GLU A 286 -9.74 3.09 -0.38
C GLU A 286 -9.06 4.12 -1.28
N ILE A 287 -7.73 4.02 -1.36
CA ILE A 287 -6.91 4.79 -2.30
C ILE A 287 -5.98 3.80 -2.98
N ALA A 288 -6.16 3.62 -4.27
CA ALA A 288 -5.36 2.71 -5.09
C ALA A 288 -4.85 3.42 -6.34
N ASP A 289 -3.87 2.84 -7.00
CA ASP A 289 -3.60 3.24 -8.37
C ASP A 289 -4.80 2.92 -9.29
N ALA A 290 -4.91 3.69 -10.37
CA ALA A 290 -5.91 3.45 -11.40
C ALA A 290 -5.65 2.10 -12.09
N PRO A 291 -6.69 1.26 -12.31
CA PRO A 291 -6.52 0.05 -13.12
C PRO A 291 -6.18 0.45 -14.56
N GLU A 292 -4.91 0.28 -14.91
CA GLU A 292 -4.39 0.35 -16.27
C GLU A 292 -4.07 -1.07 -16.75
N PRO A 293 -4.01 -1.33 -18.07
CA PRO A 293 -3.49 -2.59 -18.59
C PRO A 293 -2.17 -2.93 -17.91
N VAL A 294 -2.06 -4.14 -17.36
CA VAL A 294 -0.90 -4.49 -16.53
C VAL A 294 0.34 -4.57 -17.41
N ALA A 295 1.31 -3.72 -17.08
CA ALA A 295 2.64 -3.70 -17.66
C ALA A 295 3.67 -3.76 -16.52
N ASP A 296 4.88 -4.23 -16.82
CA ASP A 296 5.99 -4.21 -15.86
C ASP A 296 6.29 -2.76 -15.45
N ARG A 297 5.92 -2.39 -14.22
CA ARG A 297 6.16 -1.05 -13.67
C ARG A 297 6.16 -1.04 -12.16
N THR A 298 6.75 -0.01 -11.58
CA THR A 298 6.65 0.28 -10.15
C THR A 298 5.67 1.42 -9.91
N VAL A 299 4.96 1.36 -8.80
CA VAL A 299 4.06 2.42 -8.36
C VAL A 299 4.50 2.99 -7.03
N SER A 300 4.41 4.31 -6.92
CA SER A 300 4.61 5.05 -5.68
C SER A 300 3.68 6.26 -5.67
N PHE A 301 2.97 6.40 -4.57
CA PHE A 301 2.15 7.57 -4.28
C PHE A 301 2.17 7.88 -2.79
N ASN A 302 1.90 9.15 -2.47
CA ASN A 302 1.78 9.64 -1.12
C ASN A 302 0.33 9.92 -0.76
N VAL A 303 -0.01 9.68 0.49
CA VAL A 303 -1.28 10.05 1.11
C VAL A 303 -0.98 10.83 2.39
N GLY A 304 -1.51 12.04 2.50
CA GLY A 304 -1.43 12.86 3.72
C GLY A 304 -2.76 12.86 4.47
N THR A 305 -3.09 13.95 5.15
CA THR A 305 -4.34 14.05 5.92
C THR A 305 -5.59 13.93 5.04
N LEU A 306 -6.62 13.29 5.59
CA LEU A 306 -7.96 13.18 5.01
C LEU A 306 -8.97 13.79 5.98
N SER A 307 -9.92 14.55 5.45
CA SER A 307 -11.02 15.13 6.23
C SER A 307 -12.29 15.28 5.42
N LEU A 308 -13.43 15.20 6.10
CA LEU A 308 -14.76 15.46 5.55
C LEU A 308 -15.14 16.93 5.78
N LEU A 309 -15.68 17.60 4.76
CA LEU A 309 -16.07 19.01 4.77
C LEU A 309 -17.59 19.17 4.58
N LYS A 310 -18.23 20.03 5.39
CA LYS A 310 -19.67 20.38 5.27
C LYS A 310 -20.00 21.34 4.11
#